data_AF-A0A2D3WEB1-F1
#
_entry.id   AF-A0A2D3WEB1-F1
#
_cell.length_a   1.000
_cell.length_b   1.000
_cell.length_c   1.000
_cell.angle_alpha   90.00
_cell.angle_beta   90.00
_cell.angle_gamma   90.00
#
_symmetry.space_group_name_H-M   'P 1'
#
loop_
_entity.id
_entity.type
_entity.pdbx_description
1 polymer ?
#
loop_
_entity_poly.entity_id
_entity_poly.type
_entity_poly.pdbx_seq_one_letter_code
_entity_poly.pdbx_strand_id
1 'polypeptide(L)'
;GYVHSNGRVGVLIAASCDSEATAQKAGEFIRNLCMHAAAMKPTYLSYTELDPAFVEQETIGIKADIEKENEELARLKKPLKRVPLFVSRVQLTDEVLVQAQKEMEAELKAQGKPEKIWDKIIPGQIERFIADNTQLDQQYTLLSQFYVMDDKKTIAQVVEEKSKEFGGKIELVGYVRFELGEGLEKKACDFASEVAEQLK
;
A
#
# COMPACT_ATOMS: atom_id res chain seq x y z
N GLY A 1 15.90 12.71 3.28
CA GLY A 1 15.78 11.98 4.56
C GLY A 1 15.07 12.82 5.59
N TYR A 2 14.44 12.17 6.57
CA TYR A 2 13.68 12.79 7.65
C TYR A 2 13.90 12.02 8.96
N VAL A 3 14.03 12.75 10.06
CA VAL A 3 14.00 12.20 11.42
C VAL A 3 12.77 12.76 12.10
N HIS A 4 11.94 11.88 12.65
CA HIS A 4 10.72 12.29 13.32
C HIS A 4 11.02 13.06 14.61
N SER A 5 10.10 13.92 15.04
CA SER A 5 10.28 14.81 16.20
C SER A 5 10.53 14.05 17.51
N ASN A 6 10.11 12.78 17.60
CA ASN A 6 10.40 11.92 18.75
C ASN A 6 11.84 11.39 18.80
N GLY A 7 12.66 11.64 17.76
CA GLY A 7 14.06 11.18 17.66
C GLY A 7 14.23 9.66 17.50
N ARG A 8 13.13 8.90 17.34
CA ARG A 8 13.14 7.43 17.31
C ARG A 8 12.87 6.85 15.94
N VAL A 9 12.30 7.61 15.02
CA VAL A 9 11.97 7.15 13.66
C VAL A 9 12.79 7.94 12.66
N GLY A 10 13.49 7.23 11.77
CA GLY A 10 14.18 7.82 10.63
C GLY A 10 13.72 7.19 9.32
N VAL A 11 13.67 8.03 8.29
CA VAL A 11 13.28 7.63 6.94
C VAL A 11 14.24 8.21 5.91
N LEU A 12 14.70 7.35 5.01
CA LEU A 12 15.48 7.70 3.83
C LEU A 12 14.72 7.26 2.58
N ILE A 13 14.57 8.18 1.64
CA ILE A 13 14.07 7.91 0.29
C ILE A 13 15.15 8.41 -0.66
N ALA A 14 15.58 7.54 -1.57
CA ALA A 14 16.44 7.87 -2.70
C ALA A 14 15.57 8.07 -3.93
N ALA A 15 15.77 9.18 -4.64
CA ALA A 15 15.08 9.49 -5.88
C ALA A 15 16.09 9.77 -6.98
N SER A 16 15.88 9.15 -8.13
CA SER A 16 16.54 9.49 -9.39
C SER A 16 15.78 10.64 -10.04
N CYS A 17 16.53 11.61 -10.56
CA CYS A 17 16.01 12.75 -11.31
C CYS A 17 16.74 12.85 -12.64
N ASP A 18 16.02 13.24 -13.69
CA ASP A 18 16.57 13.42 -15.05
C ASP A 18 17.48 14.64 -15.21
N SER A 19 17.37 15.63 -14.33
CA SER A 19 18.19 16.84 -14.33
C SER A 19 18.43 17.38 -12.92
N GLU A 20 19.50 18.17 -12.77
CA GLU A 20 19.80 18.88 -11.52
C GLU A 20 18.69 19.88 -11.16
N ALA A 21 18.08 20.54 -12.16
CA ALA A 21 16.96 21.45 -11.94
C ALA A 21 15.73 20.74 -11.35
N THR A 22 15.42 19.52 -11.83
CA THR A 22 14.37 18.67 -11.26
C THR A 22 14.73 18.28 -9.83
N ALA A 23 15.97 17.86 -9.58
CA ALA A 23 16.44 17.44 -8.27
C ALA A 23 16.34 18.55 -7.21
N GLN A 24 16.70 19.78 -7.57
CA GLN A 24 16.61 20.94 -6.68
C GLN A 24 15.16 21.25 -6.26
N LYS A 25 14.19 21.10 -7.19
CA LYS A 25 12.76 21.29 -6.90
C LYS A 25 12.16 20.13 -6.09
N ALA A 26 12.67 18.92 -6.28
CA ALA A 26 12.15 17.72 -5.63
C ALA A 26 12.44 17.64 -4.12
N GLY A 27 13.43 18.39 -3.61
CA GLY A 27 13.93 18.23 -2.23
C GLY A 27 12.85 18.31 -1.15
N GLU A 28 11.98 19.32 -1.19
CA GLU A 28 10.88 19.46 -0.22
C GLU A 28 9.82 18.36 -0.39
N PHE A 29 9.49 18.03 -1.64
CA PHE A 29 8.54 16.96 -1.95
C PHE A 29 9.00 15.60 -1.41
N ILE A 30 10.27 15.23 -1.63
CA ILE A 30 10.84 13.98 -1.11
C ILE A 30 10.88 13.98 0.42
N ARG A 31 11.12 15.14 1.05
CA ARG A 31 11.02 15.26 2.51
C ARG A 31 9.60 14.98 3.01
N ASN A 32 8.58 15.49 2.32
CA ASN A 32 7.18 15.22 2.66
C ASN A 32 6.82 13.73 2.49
N LEU A 33 7.34 13.06 1.45
CA LEU A 33 7.20 11.61 1.33
C LEU A 33 7.87 10.85 2.47
N CYS A 34 9.03 11.32 2.95
CA CYS A 34 9.68 10.72 4.12
C CYS A 34 8.83 10.88 5.40
N MET A 35 8.16 12.03 5.56
CA MET A 35 7.24 12.28 6.67
C MET A 35 6.00 11.38 6.60
N HIS A 36 5.42 11.25 5.40
CA HIS A 36 4.35 10.29 5.12
C HIS A 36 4.76 8.88 5.54
N ALA A 37 5.91 8.41 5.06
CA ALA A 37 6.37 7.05 5.34
C ALA A 37 6.72 6.83 6.82
N ALA A 38 7.13 7.87 7.55
CA ALA A 38 7.33 7.79 9.00
C ALA A 38 6.02 7.48 9.73
N ALA A 39 4.90 8.05 9.26
CA ALA A 39 3.57 7.89 9.83
C ALA A 39 2.87 6.60 9.35
N MET A 40 2.89 6.32 8.05
CA MET A 40 2.17 5.20 7.42
C MET A 40 2.94 3.87 7.47
N LYS A 41 4.22 3.91 7.83
CA LYS A 41 5.07 2.73 8.09
C LYS A 41 5.05 1.65 6.99
N PRO A 42 5.13 1.98 5.68
CA PRO A 42 5.33 0.93 4.67
C PRO A 42 6.66 0.21 4.93
N THR A 43 6.75 -1.03 4.49
CA THR A 43 7.95 -1.87 4.62
C THR A 43 8.82 -1.80 3.37
N TYR A 44 8.18 -1.73 2.19
CA TYR A 44 8.83 -1.77 0.88
C TYR A 44 8.54 -0.50 0.09
N LEU A 45 9.32 -0.25 -0.97
CA LEU A 45 9.02 0.85 -1.88
C LEU A 45 7.87 0.47 -2.82
N SER A 46 7.93 -0.74 -3.39
CA SER A 46 7.04 -1.21 -4.45
C SER A 46 6.54 -2.64 -4.19
N TYR A 47 5.43 -3.00 -4.84
CA TYR A 47 4.89 -4.37 -4.83
C TYR A 47 5.88 -5.40 -5.41
N THR A 48 6.81 -4.95 -6.26
CA THR A 48 7.84 -5.81 -6.86
C THR A 48 8.82 -6.39 -5.85
N GLU A 49 8.88 -5.83 -4.64
CA GLU A 49 9.74 -6.31 -3.55
C GLU A 49 9.03 -7.29 -2.62
N LEU A 50 7.72 -7.52 -2.81
CA LEU A 50 6.97 -8.47 -1.99
C LEU A 50 7.34 -9.90 -2.37
N ASP A 51 7.68 -10.72 -1.37
CA ASP A 51 7.91 -12.15 -1.56
C ASP A 51 6.60 -12.84 -2.01
N PRO A 52 6.58 -13.55 -3.14
CA PRO A 52 5.40 -14.28 -3.60
C PRO A 52 4.82 -15.26 -2.56
N ALA A 53 5.66 -15.93 -1.77
CA ALA A 53 5.20 -16.85 -0.72
C ALA A 53 4.49 -16.10 0.41
N PHE A 54 5.03 -14.94 0.79
CA PHE A 54 4.37 -14.04 1.75
C PHE A 54 3.02 -13.56 1.20
N VAL A 55 2.97 -13.12 -0.06
CA VAL A 55 1.72 -12.67 -0.70
C VAL A 55 0.67 -13.78 -0.70
N GLU A 56 1.04 -15.02 -1.02
CA GLU A 56 0.13 -16.16 -0.98
C GLU A 56 -0.39 -16.44 0.44
N GLN A 57 0.49 -16.45 1.44
CA GLN A 57 0.12 -16.65 2.84
C GLN A 57 -0.84 -15.55 3.32
N GLU A 58 -0.54 -14.28 3.05
CA GLU A 58 -1.42 -13.16 3.42
C GLU A 58 -2.75 -13.21 2.67
N THR A 59 -2.76 -13.68 1.41
CA THR A 59 -4.00 -13.89 0.65
C THR A 59 -4.92 -14.87 1.39
N ILE A 60 -4.38 -15.99 1.87
CA ILE A 60 -5.14 -17.00 2.62
C ILE A 60 -5.66 -16.40 3.92
N GLY A 61 -4.80 -15.69 4.65
CA GLY A 61 -5.16 -15.03 5.92
C GLY A 61 -6.29 -14.02 5.75
N ILE A 62 -6.16 -13.09 4.80
CA ILE A 62 -7.17 -12.06 4.51
C ILE A 62 -8.50 -12.70 4.10
N LYS A 63 -8.47 -13.75 3.27
CA LYS A 63 -9.69 -14.47 2.89
C LYS A 63 -10.37 -15.09 4.11
N ALA A 64 -9.62 -15.81 4.94
CA ALA A 64 -10.15 -16.45 6.14
C ALA A 64 -10.73 -15.44 7.14
N ASP A 65 -10.07 -14.28 7.32
CA ASP A 65 -10.55 -13.22 8.20
C ASP A 65 -11.86 -12.60 7.69
N ILE A 66 -11.98 -12.34 6.39
CA ILE A 66 -13.21 -11.80 5.78
C ILE A 66 -14.33 -12.84 5.82
N GLU A 67 -14.04 -14.12 5.58
CA GLU A 67 -15.03 -15.20 5.68
C GLU A 67 -15.57 -15.32 7.10
N LYS A 68 -14.69 -15.31 8.10
CA LYS A 68 -15.08 -15.32 9.52
C LYS A 68 -15.89 -14.08 9.89
N GLU A 69 -15.50 -12.90 9.41
CA GLU A 69 -16.28 -11.68 9.63
C GLU A 69 -17.65 -11.77 8.94
N ASN A 70 -17.73 -12.38 7.76
CA ASN A 70 -18.98 -12.61 7.05
C ASN A 70 -19.92 -13.58 7.78
N GLU A 71 -19.40 -14.60 8.45
CA GLU A 71 -20.21 -15.45 9.32
C GLU A 71 -20.91 -14.64 10.42
N GLU A 72 -20.18 -13.72 11.05
CA GLU A 72 -20.71 -12.82 12.08
C GLU A 72 -21.69 -11.79 11.47
N LEU A 73 -21.37 -11.21 10.31
CA LEU A 73 -22.28 -10.29 9.61
C LEU A 73 -23.58 -10.98 9.18
N ALA A 74 -23.51 -12.24 8.73
CA ALA A 74 -24.67 -13.05 8.39
C ALA A 74 -25.58 -13.28 9.62
N ARG A 75 -25.00 -13.61 10.78
CA ARG A 75 -25.73 -13.74 12.06
C ARG A 75 -26.43 -12.43 12.44
N LEU A 76 -25.76 -11.30 12.21
CA LEU A 76 -26.29 -9.96 12.48
C LEU A 76 -27.22 -9.43 11.37
N LYS A 77 -27.49 -10.20 10.30
CA LYS A 77 -28.26 -9.78 9.12
C LYS A 77 -27.73 -8.48 8.48
N LYS A 78 -26.42 -8.28 8.53
CA LYS A 78 -25.72 -7.16 7.91
C LYS A 78 -25.22 -7.55 6.51
N PRO A 79 -24.96 -6.57 5.62
CA PRO A 79 -24.36 -6.84 4.31
C PRO A 79 -23.02 -7.56 4.45
N LEU A 80 -22.81 -8.60 3.64
CA LEU A 80 -21.55 -9.34 3.61
C LEU A 80 -20.48 -8.53 2.88
N LYS A 81 -19.24 -8.64 3.37
CA LYS A 81 -18.05 -8.14 2.70
C LYS A 81 -17.69 -9.07 1.55
N ARG A 82 -17.18 -8.48 0.46
CA ARG A 82 -16.67 -9.24 -0.69
C ARG A 82 -15.33 -9.85 -0.31
N VAL A 83 -15.19 -11.16 -0.49
CA VAL A 83 -13.90 -11.86 -0.38
C VAL A 83 -13.08 -11.56 -1.64
N PRO A 84 -11.91 -10.92 -1.52
CA PRO A 84 -11.07 -10.61 -2.67
C PRO A 84 -10.41 -11.88 -3.20
N LEU A 85 -10.23 -11.97 -4.52
CA LEU A 85 -9.52 -13.09 -5.13
C LEU A 85 -8.00 -12.92 -5.01
N PHE A 86 -7.54 -11.67 -5.10
CA PHE A 86 -6.15 -11.26 -5.05
C PHE A 86 -6.00 -10.13 -4.03
N VAL A 87 -4.80 -9.99 -3.45
CA VAL A 87 -4.51 -8.96 -2.44
C VAL A 87 -3.33 -8.08 -2.83
N SER A 88 -2.55 -8.46 -3.84
CA SER A 88 -1.39 -7.73 -4.34
C SER A 88 -1.36 -7.63 -5.86
N ARG A 89 -0.77 -6.56 -6.37
CA ARG A 89 -0.47 -6.31 -7.78
C ARG A 89 0.43 -7.39 -8.37
N VAL A 90 1.27 -8.05 -7.55
CA VAL A 90 2.09 -9.20 -7.97
C VAL A 90 1.22 -10.32 -8.55
N GLN A 91 0.00 -10.50 -8.05
CA GLN A 91 -0.93 -11.53 -8.51
C GLN A 91 -1.75 -11.09 -9.74
N LEU A 92 -1.77 -9.79 -10.06
CA LEU A 92 -2.55 -9.21 -11.16
C LEU A 92 -1.73 -9.24 -12.46
N THR A 93 -1.45 -10.43 -12.96
CA THR A 93 -0.77 -10.63 -14.25
C THR A 93 -1.60 -10.09 -15.40
N ASP A 94 -0.97 -9.86 -16.56
CA ASP A 94 -1.69 -9.44 -17.77
C ASP A 94 -2.81 -10.41 -18.14
N GLU A 95 -2.63 -11.71 -17.91
CA GLU A 95 -3.66 -12.72 -18.12
C GLU A 95 -4.86 -12.53 -17.18
N VAL A 96 -4.61 -12.25 -15.90
CA VAL A 96 -5.66 -11.96 -14.91
C VAL A 96 -6.44 -10.69 -15.28
N LEU A 97 -5.75 -9.65 -15.73
CA LEU A 97 -6.38 -8.40 -16.12
C LEU A 97 -7.20 -8.55 -17.41
N VAL A 98 -6.71 -9.29 -18.40
CA VAL A 98 -7.45 -9.61 -19.63
C VAL A 98 -8.69 -10.45 -19.31
N GLN A 99 -8.56 -11.42 -18.39
CA GLN A 99 -9.69 -12.23 -17.98
C GLN A 99 -10.73 -11.40 -17.23
N ALA A 100 -10.31 -10.55 -16.30
CA ALA A 100 -11.20 -9.63 -15.59
C ALA A 100 -11.91 -8.68 -16.57
N GLN A 101 -11.21 -8.17 -17.59
CA GLN A 101 -11.81 -7.35 -18.64
C GLN A 101 -12.90 -8.11 -19.40
N LYS A 102 -12.63 -9.35 -19.82
CA LYS A 102 -13.63 -10.19 -20.52
C LYS A 102 -14.86 -10.46 -19.67
N GLU A 103 -14.68 -10.68 -18.38
CA GLU A 103 -15.79 -10.86 -17.43
C GLU A 103 -16.63 -9.59 -17.30
N MET A 104 -15.98 -8.42 -17.19
CA MET A 104 -16.66 -7.12 -17.16
C MET A 104 -17.44 -6.86 -18.47
N GLU A 105 -16.86 -7.17 -19.63
CA GLU A 105 -17.54 -7.07 -20.93
C GLU A 105 -18.77 -8.00 -21.01
N ALA A 106 -18.64 -9.24 -20.53
CA ALA A 106 -19.74 -10.18 -20.47
C ALA A 106 -20.87 -9.69 -19.54
N GLU A 107 -20.53 -9.10 -18.39
CA GLU A 107 -21.50 -8.49 -17.48
C GLU A 107 -22.20 -7.28 -18.12
N LEU A 108 -21.48 -6.39 -18.80
CA LEU A 108 -22.06 -5.23 -19.49
C LEU A 108 -22.98 -5.67 -20.63
N LYS A 109 -22.62 -6.73 -21.34
CA LYS A 109 -23.44 -7.36 -22.38
C LYS A 109 -24.72 -7.96 -21.79
N ALA A 110 -24.61 -8.67 -20.66
CA ALA A 110 -25.78 -9.22 -19.96
C ALA A 110 -26.71 -8.12 -19.41
N GLN A 111 -26.16 -6.97 -19.04
CA GLN A 111 -26.92 -5.78 -18.63
C GLN A 111 -27.54 -5.01 -19.81
N GLY A 112 -27.32 -5.44 -21.05
CA GLY A 112 -27.88 -4.81 -22.25
C GLY A 112 -27.30 -3.42 -22.56
N LYS A 113 -26.11 -3.09 -22.06
CA LYS A 113 -25.48 -1.79 -22.29
C LYS A 113 -24.83 -1.73 -23.68
N PRO A 114 -25.00 -0.63 -24.46
CA PRO A 114 -24.39 -0.50 -25.78
C PRO A 114 -22.86 -0.56 -25.75
N GLU A 115 -22.26 -1.32 -26.67
CA GLU A 115 -20.80 -1.52 -26.78
C GLU A 115 -20.01 -0.21 -26.87
N LYS A 116 -20.58 0.83 -27.51
CA LYS A 116 -19.96 2.17 -27.62
C LYS A 116 -19.69 2.87 -26.29
N ILE A 117 -20.32 2.44 -25.20
CA ILE A 117 -20.13 3.03 -23.85
C ILE A 117 -19.08 2.23 -23.07
N TRP A 118 -18.74 1.01 -23.51
CA TRP A 118 -17.83 0.13 -22.79
C TRP A 118 -16.44 0.75 -22.64
N ASP A 119 -15.95 1.43 -23.69
CA ASP A 119 -14.68 2.17 -23.68
C ASP A 119 -14.58 3.23 -22.56
N LYS A 120 -15.71 3.73 -22.07
CA LYS A 120 -15.77 4.71 -20.98
C LYS A 120 -15.96 4.06 -19.60
N ILE A 121 -16.47 2.84 -19.54
CA ILE A 121 -16.83 2.15 -18.29
C ILE A 121 -15.71 1.21 -17.85
N ILE A 122 -15.18 0.40 -18.78
CA ILE A 122 -14.19 -0.63 -18.51
C ILE A 122 -12.95 -0.07 -17.81
N PRO A 123 -12.34 1.06 -18.23
CA PRO A 123 -11.16 1.59 -17.54
C PRO A 123 -11.41 1.86 -16.05
N GLY A 124 -12.55 2.45 -15.71
CA GLY A 124 -12.92 2.71 -14.31
C GLY A 124 -13.23 1.43 -13.52
N GLN A 125 -13.81 0.42 -14.16
CA GLN A 125 -14.02 -0.89 -13.52
C GLN A 125 -12.68 -1.62 -13.28
N ILE A 126 -11.72 -1.51 -14.21
CA ILE A 126 -10.37 -2.05 -14.04
C ILE A 126 -9.63 -1.32 -12.93
N GLU A 127 -9.67 0.02 -12.88
CA GLU A 127 -9.05 0.79 -11.79
C GLU A 127 -9.62 0.38 -10.43
N ARG A 128 -10.94 0.22 -10.32
CA ARG A 128 -11.58 -0.26 -9.10
C ARG A 128 -11.19 -1.70 -8.78
N PHE A 129 -11.14 -2.58 -9.79
CA PHE A 129 -10.70 -3.95 -9.61
C PHE A 129 -9.26 -4.02 -9.08
N ILE A 130 -8.36 -3.19 -9.61
CA ILE A 130 -6.99 -3.10 -9.11
C ILE A 130 -7.01 -2.61 -7.66
N ALA A 131 -7.68 -1.49 -7.36
CA ALA A 131 -7.73 -0.94 -6.01
C ALA A 131 -8.29 -1.94 -4.96
N ASP A 132 -9.35 -2.67 -5.31
CA ASP A 132 -9.97 -3.68 -4.44
C ASP A 132 -9.04 -4.89 -4.19
N ASN A 133 -8.12 -5.19 -5.12
CA ASN A 133 -7.25 -6.36 -5.12
C ASN A 133 -5.77 -6.03 -4.82
N THR A 134 -5.44 -4.81 -4.39
CA THR A 134 -4.07 -4.39 -4.02
C THR A 134 -3.98 -3.91 -2.57
N GLN A 135 -4.84 -4.42 -1.70
CA GLN A 135 -4.91 -4.02 -0.28
C GLN A 135 -3.59 -4.30 0.46
N LEU A 136 -2.93 -5.42 0.14
CA LEU A 136 -1.62 -5.75 0.70
C LEU A 136 -0.58 -4.72 0.28
N ASP A 137 -0.60 -4.29 -0.97
CA ASP A 137 0.35 -3.29 -1.46
C ASP A 137 0.14 -1.95 -0.76
N GLN A 138 -1.11 -1.54 -0.54
CA GLN A 138 -1.42 -0.32 0.20
C GLN A 138 -0.93 -0.38 1.65
N GLN A 139 -0.92 -1.57 2.26
CA GLN A 139 -0.42 -1.73 3.63
C GLN A 139 1.12 -1.73 3.68
N TYR A 140 1.77 -2.45 2.78
CA TYR A 140 3.20 -2.76 2.90
C TYR A 140 4.11 -1.94 1.99
N THR A 141 3.60 -1.23 0.98
CA THR A 141 4.43 -0.55 -0.03
C THR A 141 4.19 0.96 -0.04
N LEU A 142 5.26 1.74 -0.18
CA LEU A 142 5.17 3.20 -0.20
C LEU A 142 4.41 3.71 -1.42
N LEU A 143 4.70 3.18 -2.61
CA LEU A 143 4.14 3.70 -3.86
C LEU A 143 2.63 3.50 -3.99
N SER A 144 2.09 2.42 -3.43
CA SER A 144 0.65 2.10 -3.51
C SER A 144 -0.18 2.77 -2.43
N GLN A 145 0.43 3.33 -1.39
CA GLN A 145 -0.28 4.06 -0.33
C GLN A 145 -0.94 5.34 -0.86
N PHE A 146 -2.14 5.63 -0.37
CA PHE A 146 -2.75 6.94 -0.53
C PHE A 146 -1.94 8.01 0.19
N TYR A 147 -1.73 9.15 -0.45
CA TYR A 147 -0.90 10.20 0.11
C TYR A 147 -1.64 10.93 1.24
N VAL A 148 -1.00 11.11 2.41
CA VAL A 148 -1.66 11.73 3.57
C VAL A 148 -2.16 13.17 3.30
N MET A 149 -1.54 13.90 2.36
CA MET A 149 -2.00 15.25 1.99
C MET A 149 -3.06 15.25 0.88
N ASP A 150 -3.24 14.14 0.17
CA ASP A 150 -4.28 13.95 -0.86
C ASP A 150 -4.72 12.49 -0.88
N ASP A 151 -5.77 12.19 -0.11
CA ASP A 151 -6.30 10.85 0.10
C ASP A 151 -6.96 10.24 -1.15
N LYS A 152 -7.02 11.00 -2.25
CA LYS A 152 -7.57 10.55 -3.53
C LYS A 152 -6.52 9.93 -4.45
N LYS A 153 -5.23 10.10 -4.14
CA LYS A 153 -4.14 9.69 -5.02
C LYS A 153 -3.13 8.83 -4.29
N THR A 154 -2.63 7.84 -4.99
CA THR A 154 -1.48 7.04 -4.53
C THR A 154 -0.20 7.85 -4.63
N ILE A 155 0.81 7.51 -3.84
CA ILE A 155 2.12 8.16 -3.94
C ILE A 155 2.71 8.03 -5.35
N ALA A 156 2.53 6.88 -6.01
CA ALA A 156 2.95 6.71 -7.40
C ALA A 156 2.34 7.79 -8.33
N GLN A 157 1.04 8.07 -8.18
CA GLN A 157 0.36 9.12 -8.96
C GLN A 157 0.87 10.51 -8.59
N VAL A 158 1.07 10.79 -7.30
CA VAL A 158 1.58 12.10 -6.84
C VAL A 158 3.01 12.35 -7.32
N VAL A 159 3.87 11.33 -7.35
CA VAL A 159 5.23 11.42 -7.89
C VAL A 159 5.21 11.75 -9.38
N GLU A 160 4.33 11.11 -10.16
CA GLU A 160 4.16 11.37 -11.59
C GLU A 160 3.64 12.80 -11.85
N GLU A 161 2.67 13.27 -11.06
CA GLU A 161 2.16 14.63 -11.15
C GLU A 161 3.23 15.67 -10.80
N LYS A 162 3.99 15.45 -9.72
CA LYS A 162 5.09 16.34 -9.32
C LYS A 162 6.24 16.33 -10.31
N SER A 163 6.51 15.21 -10.95
CA SER A 163 7.46 15.12 -12.06
C SER A 163 7.07 16.09 -13.18
N LYS A 164 5.80 16.03 -13.62
CA LYS A 164 5.26 16.94 -14.65
C LYS A 164 5.27 18.40 -14.20
N GLU A 165 4.87 18.69 -12.97
CA GLU A 165 4.88 20.04 -12.39
C GLU A 165 6.29 20.65 -12.39
N PHE A 166 7.30 19.85 -12.10
CA PHE A 166 8.69 20.32 -12.06
C PHE A 166 9.37 20.37 -13.42
N GLY A 167 8.74 19.78 -14.44
CA GLY A 167 9.21 19.77 -15.83
C GLY A 167 10.26 18.70 -16.12
N GLY A 168 10.24 17.58 -15.40
CA GLY A 168 11.19 16.49 -15.56
C GLY A 168 10.63 15.14 -15.10
N LYS A 169 11.51 14.18 -14.84
CA LYS A 169 11.16 12.85 -14.32
C LYS A 169 11.75 12.64 -12.93
N ILE A 170 10.91 12.29 -11.96
CA ILE A 170 11.31 11.81 -10.64
C ILE A 170 10.93 10.34 -10.53
N GLU A 171 11.88 9.51 -10.10
CA GLU A 171 11.67 8.09 -9.86
C GLU A 171 12.22 7.73 -8.48
N LEU A 172 11.39 7.14 -7.62
CA LEU A 172 11.88 6.64 -6.33
C LEU A 172 12.61 5.32 -6.56
N VAL A 173 13.86 5.23 -6.11
CA VAL A 173 14.74 4.07 -6.38
C VAL A 173 15.23 3.38 -5.12
N GLY A 174 14.99 3.98 -3.95
CA GLY A 174 15.38 3.38 -2.68
C GLY A 174 14.55 3.91 -1.53
N TYR A 175 14.29 3.03 -0.57
CA TYR A 175 13.50 3.31 0.61
C TYR A 175 14.07 2.56 1.81
N VAL A 176 14.25 3.26 2.92
CA VAL A 176 14.57 2.66 4.21
C VAL A 176 13.84 3.44 5.29
N ARG A 177 13.16 2.71 6.18
CA ARG A 177 12.61 3.23 7.43
C ARG A 177 13.20 2.42 8.58
N PHE A 178 13.56 3.10 9.65
CA PHE A 178 14.07 2.48 10.86
C PHE A 178 13.41 3.10 12.10
N GLU A 179 13.06 2.26 13.07
CA GLU A 179 12.50 2.67 14.35
C GLU A 179 13.37 2.16 15.51
N LEU A 180 13.71 3.05 16.44
CA LEU A 180 14.59 2.73 17.56
C LEU A 180 13.90 1.74 18.51
N GLY A 181 14.47 0.55 18.62
CA GLY A 181 13.92 -0.58 19.38
C GLY A 181 13.14 -1.61 18.57
N GLU A 182 13.08 -1.44 17.24
CA GLU A 182 12.52 -2.45 16.33
C GLU A 182 13.28 -3.78 16.48
N GLY A 183 12.54 -4.88 16.67
CA GLY A 183 13.10 -6.22 16.87
C GLY A 183 13.71 -6.50 18.25
N LEU A 184 13.65 -5.56 19.20
CA LEU A 184 14.07 -5.83 20.59
C LEU A 184 12.86 -6.30 21.41
N GLU A 185 12.89 -7.55 21.89
CA GLU A 185 11.99 -7.97 22.96
C GLU A 185 12.31 -7.15 24.22
N LYS A 186 11.34 -6.36 24.70
CA LYS A 186 11.45 -5.76 26.02
C LYS A 186 11.61 -6.89 27.02
N LYS A 187 12.79 -7.00 27.67
CA LYS A 187 12.87 -7.71 28.95
C LYS A 187 11.82 -7.08 29.86
N ALA A 188 10.77 -7.84 30.16
CA ALA A 188 9.86 -7.52 31.24
C ALA A 188 10.67 -7.65 32.53
N CYS A 189 11.26 -6.55 33.00
CA CYS A 189 11.79 -6.50 34.34
C CYS A 189 10.57 -6.52 35.27
N ASP A 190 10.29 -7.69 35.84
CA ASP A 190 9.39 -7.79 36.97
C ASP A 190 10.07 -7.11 38.16
N PHE A 191 9.80 -5.82 38.31
CA PHE A 191 10.33 -4.97 39.39
C PHE A 191 10.04 -5.60 40.77
N ALA A 192 8.99 -6.42 40.88
CA ALA A 192 8.68 -7.16 42.11
C ALA A 192 9.73 -8.24 42.42
N SER A 193 10.26 -8.91 41.39
CA SER A 193 11.33 -9.91 41.52
C SER A 193 12.67 -9.28 41.93
N GLU A 194 13.04 -8.13 41.34
CA GLU A 194 14.26 -7.39 41.76
C GLU A 194 14.18 -6.88 43.20
N VAL A 195 13.01 -6.38 43.63
CA VAL A 195 12.82 -5.90 45.01
C VAL A 195 12.83 -7.06 46.01
N ALA A 196 12.29 -8.23 45.65
CA ALA A 196 12.30 -9.41 46.50
C ALA A 196 13.72 -10.00 46.70
N GLU A 197 14.62 -9.83 45.74
CA GLU A 197 16.02 -10.27 45.84
C GLU A 197 16.88 -9.34 46.71
N GLN A 198 16.57 -8.03 46.78
CA GLN A 198 17.29 -7.08 47.63
C GLN A 198 16.91 -7.16 49.13
N LEU A 199 15.82 -7.85 49.46
CA LEU A 199 15.34 -8.04 50.84
C LEU A 199 15.79 -9.37 51.47
N LYS A 200 16.68 -10.13 50.82
CA LYS A 200 17.30 -11.34 51.35
C LYS A 200 18.69 -11.09 51.94
#